data_AF-A0A966HC85-F1
#
_entry.id   AF-A0A966HC85-F1
#
_cell.length_a   1.000
_cell.length_b   1.000
_cell.length_c   1.000
_cell.angle_alpha   90.00
_cell.angle_beta   90.00
_cell.angle_gamma   90.00
#
_symmetry.space_group_name_H-M   'P 1'
#
loop_
_entity.id
_entity.type
_entity.pdbx_description
1 polymer ?
#
loop_
_entity_poly.entity_id
_entity_poly.type
_entity_poly.pdbx_seq_one_letter_code
_entity_poly.pdbx_strand_id
1 'polypeptide(L)'
;MLKLSGKTRGFTIVELLIVIVIIGILAAVSIVAYNGVQKSARDSVRKQDLTNLAKAIGLYAAEVGDYAENGCGNGSGTGWLNSDYDGVGPLVSINNCLLGNGPNSSVNYLGKQLKDPSGREYCAGLDCTAYMKASCASGTWVMAHLETLPQSSTDTDSTCVSSWDTLYGINYIVRVK
;
A
#
# COMPACT_ATOMS: atom_id res chain seq x y z
N MET A 1 52.45 18.74 49.67
CA MET A 1 51.29 18.84 48.75
C MET A 1 51.57 17.96 47.54
N LEU A 2 51.00 16.75 47.50
CA LEU A 2 51.27 15.75 46.46
C LEU A 2 50.46 16.06 45.19
N LYS A 3 51.13 16.42 44.09
CA LYS A 3 50.53 16.53 42.75
C LYS A 3 50.38 15.13 42.14
N LEU A 4 49.15 14.63 42.04
CA LEU A 4 48.84 13.46 41.23
C LEU A 4 48.72 13.89 39.76
N SER A 5 49.74 13.58 38.96
CA SER A 5 49.73 13.80 37.51
C SER A 5 48.91 12.70 36.84
N GLY A 6 47.63 12.97 36.54
CA GLY A 6 46.78 12.09 35.74
C GLY A 6 47.31 12.00 34.31
N LYS A 7 47.85 10.84 33.92
CA LYS A 7 48.35 10.61 32.56
C LYS A 7 47.14 10.44 31.63
N THR A 8 46.80 11.46 30.87
CA THR A 8 45.80 11.38 29.79
C THR A 8 46.29 10.41 28.73
N ARG A 9 45.66 9.23 28.64
CA ARG A 9 45.89 8.26 27.57
C ARG A 9 45.09 8.70 26.34
N GLY A 10 45.80 8.98 25.23
CA GLY A 10 45.17 9.23 23.94
C GLY A 10 44.75 7.93 23.27
N PHE A 11 43.70 7.99 22.43
CA PHE A 11 43.31 6.88 21.56
C PHE A 11 44.41 6.59 20.54
N THR A 12 44.68 5.32 20.30
CA THR A 12 45.56 4.88 19.21
C THR A 12 44.84 4.97 17.88
N ILE A 13 45.58 5.24 16.80
CA ILE A 13 45.05 5.23 15.43
C ILE A 13 44.44 3.86 15.10
N VAL A 14 45.04 2.78 15.62
CA VAL A 14 44.56 1.41 15.41
C VAL A 14 43.20 1.17 16.06
N GLU A 15 42.98 1.68 17.28
CA GLU A 15 41.67 1.60 17.94
C GLU A 15 40.59 2.33 17.13
N LEU A 16 40.89 3.53 16.61
CA LEU A 16 39.94 4.26 15.79
C LEU A 16 39.66 3.54 14.45
N LEU A 17 40.69 2.94 13.84
CA LEU A 17 40.57 2.20 12.59
C LEU A 17 39.66 0.97 12.73
N ILE A 18 39.82 0.19 13.81
CA ILE A 18 38.99 -0.99 14.04
C ILE A 18 37.52 -0.58 14.24
N VAL A 19 37.26 0.53 14.95
CA VAL A 19 35.90 1.01 15.19
C VAL A 19 35.19 1.40 13.89
N ILE A 20 35.85 2.15 12.99
CA ILE A 20 35.22 2.52 11.71
C ILE A 20 34.96 1.30 10.82
N VAL A 21 35.83 0.29 10.86
CA VAL A 21 35.64 -0.97 10.12
C VAL A 21 34.44 -1.73 10.67
N ILE A 22 34.31 -1.84 11.99
CA ILE A 22 33.16 -2.51 12.63
C ILE A 22 31.86 -1.77 12.29
N ILE A 23 31.84 -0.44 12.39
CA ILE A 23 30.67 0.37 12.03
C ILE A 23 30.31 0.19 10.55
N GLY A 24 31.30 0.13 9.66
CA GLY A 24 31.09 -0.11 8.23
C GLY A 24 30.42 -1.46 7.94
N ILE A 25 30.89 -2.54 8.58
CA ILE A 25 30.31 -3.88 8.43
C ILE A 25 28.88 -3.92 8.98
N LEU A 26 28.67 -3.38 10.20
CA LEU A 26 27.35 -3.35 10.82
C LEU A 26 26.34 -2.52 10.01
N ALA A 27 26.77 -1.38 9.47
CA ALA A 27 25.93 -0.54 8.62
C ALA A 27 25.49 -1.28 7.34
N ALA A 28 26.42 -1.98 6.67
CA ALA A 28 26.11 -2.72 5.45
C ALA A 28 25.06 -3.83 5.68
N VAL A 29 25.23 -4.64 6.73
CA VAL A 29 24.26 -5.71 7.08
C VAL A 29 22.92 -5.12 7.50
N SER A 30 22.93 -4.02 8.26
CA SER A 30 21.72 -3.36 8.75
C SER A 30 20.85 -2.83 7.61
N ILE A 31 21.44 -2.27 6.55
CA ILE A 31 20.69 -1.73 5.41
C ILE A 31 19.88 -2.82 4.70
N VAL A 32 20.49 -3.99 4.44
CA VAL A 32 19.80 -5.10 3.75
C VAL A 32 18.63 -5.62 4.58
N ALA A 33 18.84 -5.82 5.88
CA ALA A 33 17.80 -6.27 6.79
C ALA A 33 16.66 -5.25 6.91
N TYR A 34 16.98 -3.97 7.00
CA TYR A 34 16.01 -2.89 7.15
C TYR A 34 15.05 -2.79 5.94
N ASN A 35 15.56 -2.96 4.72
CA ASN A 35 14.72 -2.95 3.51
C ASN A 35 13.66 -4.07 3.53
N GLY A 36 14.01 -5.28 3.98
CA GLY A 36 13.06 -6.38 4.10
C GLY A 36 11.95 -6.09 5.13
N VAL A 37 12.32 -5.58 6.31
CA VAL A 37 11.37 -5.24 7.38
C VAL A 37 10.41 -4.14 6.94
N GLN A 38 10.90 -3.12 6.25
CA GLN A 38 10.03 -2.05 5.73
C GLN A 38 9.00 -2.59 4.73
N LYS A 39 9.40 -3.48 3.81
CA LYS A 39 8.47 -4.11 2.85
C LYS A 39 7.37 -4.88 3.57
N SER A 40 7.74 -5.71 4.55
CA SER A 40 6.76 -6.47 5.34
C SER A 40 5.81 -5.57 6.13
N ALA A 41 6.30 -4.46 6.70
CA ALA A 41 5.47 -3.50 7.40
C ALA A 41 4.45 -2.83 6.45
N ARG A 42 4.89 -2.40 5.27
CA ARG A 42 4.00 -1.85 4.23
C ARG A 42 2.96 -2.86 3.78
N ASP A 43 3.35 -4.11 3.56
CA ASP A 43 2.41 -5.18 3.19
C ASP A 43 1.36 -5.44 4.27
N SER A 44 1.74 -5.40 5.55
CA SER A 44 0.79 -5.52 6.65
C SER A 44 -0.25 -4.41 6.63
N VAL A 45 0.16 -3.17 6.33
CA VAL A 45 -0.75 -2.04 6.18
C VAL A 45 -1.69 -2.26 4.99
N ARG A 46 -1.17 -2.68 3.83
CA ARG A 46 -2.01 -2.96 2.64
C ARG A 46 -3.07 -4.03 2.90
N LYS A 47 -2.71 -5.14 3.56
CA LYS A 47 -3.66 -6.20 3.91
C LYS A 47 -4.79 -5.69 4.81
N GLN A 48 -4.45 -4.88 5.81
CA GLN A 48 -5.42 -4.29 6.72
C GLN A 48 -6.32 -3.29 5.99
N ASP A 49 -5.73 -2.42 5.17
CA ASP A 49 -6.45 -1.42 4.37
C ASP A 49 -7.42 -2.10 3.40
N LEU A 50 -7.03 -3.18 2.71
CA LEU A 50 -7.93 -3.94 1.83
C LEU A 50 -9.08 -4.62 2.58
N THR A 51 -8.84 -5.13 3.79
CA THR A 51 -9.90 -5.73 4.61
C THR A 51 -10.91 -4.67 5.05
N ASN A 52 -10.42 -3.49 5.45
CA ASN A 52 -11.27 -2.37 5.84
C ASN A 52 -12.05 -1.82 4.64
N LEU A 53 -11.38 -1.70 3.51
CA LEU A 53 -11.97 -1.28 2.26
C LEU A 53 -13.07 -2.23 1.80
N ALA A 54 -12.83 -3.55 1.84
CA ALA A 54 -13.86 -4.52 1.46
C ALA A 54 -15.12 -4.38 2.32
N LYS A 55 -14.97 -4.14 3.63
CA LYS A 55 -16.11 -3.87 4.52
C LYS A 55 -16.81 -2.55 4.21
N ALA A 56 -16.04 -1.47 4.05
CA ALA A 56 -16.57 -0.16 3.70
C ALA A 56 -17.34 -0.20 2.38
N ILE A 57 -16.80 -0.94 1.39
CA ILE A 57 -17.44 -1.13 0.10
C ILE A 57 -18.74 -1.95 0.22
N GLY A 58 -18.76 -2.99 1.05
CA GLY A 58 -19.99 -3.75 1.31
C GLY A 58 -21.07 -2.89 1.99
N LEU A 59 -20.69 -2.08 2.97
CA LEU A 59 -21.60 -1.21 3.72
C LEU A 59 -22.24 -0.13 2.83
N TYR A 60 -21.43 0.61 2.08
CA TYR A 60 -22.01 1.63 1.19
C TYR A 60 -22.86 1.00 0.10
N ALA A 61 -22.48 -0.17 -0.45
CA ALA A 61 -23.33 -0.85 -1.44
C ALA A 61 -24.70 -1.22 -0.87
N ALA A 62 -24.76 -1.59 0.41
CA ALA A 62 -26.01 -1.92 1.09
C ALA A 62 -26.89 -0.70 1.38
N GLU A 63 -26.31 0.48 1.58
CA GLU A 63 -27.05 1.71 1.92
C GLU A 63 -27.42 2.55 0.70
N VAL A 64 -26.51 2.66 -0.27
CA VAL A 64 -26.56 3.66 -1.36
C VAL A 64 -26.72 3.00 -2.74
N GLY A 65 -26.38 1.72 -2.85
CA GLY A 65 -26.39 0.97 -4.11
C GLY A 65 -25.04 1.02 -4.83
N ASP A 66 -25.05 0.87 -6.16
CA ASP A 66 -23.81 0.76 -6.95
C ASP A 66 -23.02 2.08 -6.94
N TYR A 67 -21.72 2.01 -6.67
CA TYR A 67 -20.81 3.16 -6.69
C TYR A 67 -20.73 3.84 -8.06
N ALA A 68 -20.76 3.05 -9.14
CA ALA A 68 -20.66 3.55 -10.50
C ALA A 68 -21.86 4.42 -10.88
N GLU A 69 -23.06 4.00 -10.48
CA GLU A 69 -24.30 4.72 -10.71
C GLU A 69 -24.40 6.01 -9.89
N ASN A 70 -23.65 6.07 -8.79
CA ASN A 70 -23.62 7.19 -7.84
C ASN A 70 -22.42 8.14 -8.06
N GLY A 71 -21.76 8.08 -9.23
CA GLY A 71 -20.70 9.03 -9.59
C GLY A 71 -19.37 8.83 -8.84
N CYS A 72 -19.14 7.63 -8.32
CA CYS A 72 -17.95 7.25 -7.55
C CYS A 72 -17.12 6.22 -8.32
N GLY A 73 -15.95 6.63 -8.83
CA GLY A 73 -15.07 5.78 -9.65
C GLY A 73 -15.65 5.40 -11.02
N ASN A 74 -14.82 4.99 -12.00
CA ASN A 74 -15.28 4.72 -13.37
C ASN A 74 -16.31 3.56 -13.44
N GLY A 75 -17.19 3.56 -14.46
CA GLY A 75 -18.41 2.75 -14.61
C GLY A 75 -18.29 1.22 -14.54
N SER A 76 -17.08 0.68 -14.33
CA SER A 76 -16.80 -0.74 -14.06
C SER A 76 -16.13 -0.96 -12.69
N GLY A 77 -16.00 0.08 -11.87
CA GLY A 77 -15.33 0.05 -10.58
C GLY A 77 -13.84 -0.27 -10.64
N THR A 78 -13.22 -0.16 -11.81
CA THR A 78 -11.81 -0.49 -12.04
C THR A 78 -10.96 0.76 -11.96
N GLY A 79 -10.32 1.00 -10.82
CA GLY A 79 -9.45 2.16 -10.69
C GLY A 79 -8.78 2.34 -9.33
N TRP A 80 -7.80 3.25 -9.38
CA TRP A 80 -6.91 3.69 -8.33
C TRP A 80 -7.69 4.44 -7.27
N LEU A 81 -7.88 3.90 -6.08
CA LEU A 81 -8.75 4.52 -5.08
C LEU A 81 -8.40 6.00 -4.74
N ASN A 82 -7.15 6.43 -4.93
CA ASN A 82 -6.73 7.83 -4.76
C ASN A 82 -6.78 8.70 -6.02
N SER A 83 -6.77 8.10 -7.22
CA SER A 83 -6.58 8.77 -8.50
C SER A 83 -7.39 8.09 -9.61
N ASP A 84 -8.65 7.77 -9.33
CA ASP A 84 -9.65 7.35 -10.34
C ASP A 84 -9.89 8.43 -11.42
N TYR A 85 -9.29 9.61 -11.29
CA TYR A 85 -9.36 10.68 -12.29
C TYR A 85 -8.18 10.57 -13.27
N ASP A 86 -8.40 9.83 -14.36
CA ASP A 86 -7.56 9.82 -15.57
C ASP A 86 -7.98 10.90 -16.59
N GLY A 87 -8.91 11.78 -16.22
CA GLY A 87 -9.52 12.78 -17.10
C GLY A 87 -10.70 12.27 -17.93
N VAL A 88 -11.10 11.00 -17.79
CA VAL A 88 -12.19 10.37 -18.58
C VAL A 88 -13.19 9.60 -17.69
N GLY A 89 -12.91 9.43 -16.39
CA GLY A 89 -13.82 8.87 -15.37
C GLY A 89 -14.60 9.91 -14.53
N PRO A 90 -15.52 9.48 -13.64
CA PRO A 90 -16.42 10.38 -12.91
C PRO A 90 -15.73 11.23 -11.85
N LEU A 91 -16.46 12.24 -11.38
CA LEU A 91 -15.98 13.44 -10.68
C LEU A 91 -15.28 13.17 -9.32
N VAL A 92 -15.42 11.98 -8.73
CA VAL A 92 -14.94 11.65 -7.37
C VAL A 92 -14.40 10.22 -7.29
N SER A 93 -13.26 10.02 -6.63
CA SER A 93 -12.67 8.68 -6.41
C SER A 93 -13.45 7.86 -5.38
N ILE A 94 -13.34 6.54 -5.44
CA ILE A 94 -14.02 5.64 -4.49
C ILE A 94 -13.59 5.94 -3.04
N ASN A 95 -12.32 6.25 -2.80
CA ASN A 95 -11.84 6.61 -1.45
C ASN A 95 -12.55 7.86 -0.91
N ASN A 96 -12.72 8.90 -1.74
CA ASN A 96 -13.41 10.11 -1.34
C ASN A 96 -14.91 9.89 -1.11
N CYS A 97 -15.54 9.03 -1.90
CA CYS A 97 -16.93 8.66 -1.68
C CYS A 97 -17.12 7.90 -0.36
N LEU A 98 -16.22 6.96 -0.05
CA LEU A 98 -16.26 6.23 1.21
C LEU A 98 -15.96 7.13 2.43
N LEU A 99 -15.33 8.28 2.22
CA LEU A 99 -15.12 9.30 3.25
C LEU A 99 -16.34 10.21 3.47
N GLY A 100 -17.45 10.00 2.73
CA GLY A 100 -18.64 10.83 2.80
C GLY A 100 -18.53 12.15 2.00
N ASN A 101 -17.58 12.24 1.07
CA ASN A 101 -17.43 13.36 0.14
C ASN A 101 -17.97 13.05 -1.26
N GLY A 102 -18.78 11.98 -1.38
CA GLY A 102 -19.41 11.59 -2.64
C GLY A 102 -20.72 12.37 -2.88
N PRO A 103 -21.18 12.48 -4.14
CA PRO A 103 -22.38 13.25 -4.48
C PRO A 103 -23.67 12.70 -3.82
N ASN A 104 -23.71 11.40 -3.50
CA ASN A 104 -24.88 10.71 -2.94
C ASN A 104 -24.58 10.05 -1.58
N SER A 105 -23.59 10.52 -0.83
CA SER A 105 -23.27 9.96 0.50
C SER A 105 -22.66 10.99 1.44
N SER A 106 -23.36 11.28 2.53
CA SER A 106 -22.85 12.06 3.67
C SER A 106 -22.37 11.19 4.84
N VAL A 107 -22.45 9.87 4.69
CA VAL A 107 -22.02 8.90 5.69
C VAL A 107 -20.55 8.56 5.45
N ASN A 108 -19.77 8.54 6.53
CA ASN A 108 -18.37 8.16 6.47
C ASN A 108 -18.21 6.66 6.76
N TYR A 109 -17.76 5.91 5.77
CA TYR A 109 -17.50 4.47 5.83
C TYR A 109 -16.01 4.17 6.09
N LEU A 110 -15.11 5.16 5.98
CA LEU A 110 -13.68 5.04 6.25
C LEU A 110 -13.19 6.09 7.26
N GLY A 111 -12.58 5.65 8.36
CA GLY A 111 -12.02 6.59 9.35
C GLY A 111 -10.83 7.43 8.86
N LYS A 112 -10.25 7.10 7.71
CA LYS A 112 -9.10 7.82 7.12
C LYS A 112 -9.05 7.61 5.60
N GLN A 113 -8.43 8.56 4.90
CA GLN A 113 -8.06 8.36 3.51
C GLN A 113 -7.04 7.21 3.41
N LEU A 114 -7.34 6.22 2.58
CA LEU A 114 -6.39 5.16 2.27
C LEU A 114 -5.30 5.69 1.34
N LYS A 115 -4.04 5.51 1.71
CA LYS A 115 -2.87 5.85 0.88
C LYS A 115 -1.91 4.67 0.93
N ASP A 116 -1.34 4.33 -0.23
CA ASP A 116 -0.34 3.26 -0.26
C ASP A 116 0.86 3.65 0.61
N PRO A 117 1.32 2.77 1.52
CA PRO A 117 2.39 3.08 2.45
C PRO A 117 3.78 3.22 1.81
N SER A 118 3.95 2.97 0.50
CA SER A 118 5.21 3.33 -0.19
C SER A 118 5.29 4.82 -0.53
N GLY A 119 4.17 5.56 -0.42
CA GLY A 119 4.11 6.98 -0.76
C GLY A 119 4.05 7.28 -2.25
N ARG A 120 3.92 6.26 -3.11
CA ARG A 120 3.72 6.45 -4.55
C ARG A 120 2.30 6.98 -4.82
N GLU A 121 2.21 8.15 -5.44
CA GLU A 121 0.93 8.76 -5.83
C GLU A 121 0.42 8.24 -7.19
N TYR A 122 1.34 7.76 -8.03
CA TYR A 122 1.06 7.17 -9.31
C TYR A 122 1.68 5.78 -9.38
N CYS A 123 1.05 4.87 -10.09
CA CYS A 123 1.66 3.60 -10.40
C CYS A 123 1.49 3.27 -11.89
N ALA A 124 2.55 2.68 -12.44
CA ALA A 124 2.53 1.97 -13.70
C ALA A 124 3.48 0.76 -13.63
N GLY A 125 3.16 -0.28 -14.40
CA GLY A 125 3.96 -1.50 -14.50
C GLY A 125 3.79 -2.46 -13.31
N LEU A 126 4.65 -3.47 -13.28
CA LEU A 126 4.53 -4.61 -12.37
C LEU A 126 4.72 -4.28 -10.89
N ASP A 127 5.34 -3.16 -10.52
CA ASP A 127 5.58 -2.83 -9.10
C ASP A 127 4.42 -2.01 -8.52
N CYS A 128 3.19 -2.37 -8.87
CA CYS A 128 2.03 -1.54 -8.60
C CYS A 128 1.43 -1.71 -7.23
N THR A 129 1.91 -0.92 -6.28
CA THR A 129 1.45 -1.01 -4.89
C THR A 129 0.12 -0.33 -4.60
N ALA A 130 -0.57 0.22 -5.62
CA ALA A 130 -1.83 0.90 -5.38
C ALA A 130 -2.99 -0.07 -5.11
N TYR A 131 -4.01 0.46 -4.45
CA TYR A 131 -5.26 -0.24 -4.23
C TYR A 131 -6.14 -0.16 -5.49
N MET A 132 -6.60 -1.31 -5.96
CA MET A 132 -7.50 -1.44 -7.10
C MET A 132 -8.79 -2.15 -6.67
N LYS A 133 -9.88 -1.88 -7.38
CA LYS A 133 -11.17 -2.54 -7.23
C LYS A 133 -11.56 -3.15 -8.58
N ALA A 134 -12.33 -4.23 -8.60
CA ALA A 134 -13.06 -4.69 -9.77
C ALA A 134 -14.48 -5.11 -9.35
N SER A 135 -15.50 -4.75 -10.12
CA SER A 135 -16.90 -5.18 -9.91
C SER A 135 -17.44 -5.83 -11.16
N CYS A 136 -17.97 -7.05 -11.02
CA CYS A 136 -18.54 -7.84 -12.10
C CYS A 136 -19.74 -8.67 -11.61
N ALA A 137 -20.41 -9.37 -12.52
CA ALA A 137 -21.58 -10.19 -12.18
C ALA A 137 -21.30 -11.24 -11.08
N SER A 138 -20.07 -11.74 -10.98
CA SER A 138 -19.65 -12.73 -9.97
C SER A 138 -19.34 -12.12 -8.59
N GLY A 139 -19.27 -10.79 -8.47
CA GLY A 139 -19.02 -10.09 -7.21
C GLY A 139 -18.16 -8.84 -7.35
N THR A 140 -17.71 -8.33 -6.21
CA THR A 140 -16.75 -7.22 -6.15
C THR A 140 -15.49 -7.65 -5.41
N TRP A 141 -14.34 -7.23 -5.91
CA TRP A 141 -13.03 -7.52 -5.32
C TRP A 141 -12.24 -6.24 -5.15
N VAL A 142 -11.38 -6.26 -4.14
CA VAL A 142 -10.35 -5.26 -3.91
C VAL A 142 -8.99 -5.94 -3.86
N MET A 143 -7.98 -5.28 -4.38
CA MET A 143 -6.70 -5.92 -4.64
C MET A 143 -5.54 -4.93 -4.57
N ALA A 144 -4.34 -5.46 -4.31
CA ALA A 144 -3.09 -4.71 -4.28
C ALA A 144 -1.90 -5.62 -4.59
N HIS A 145 -0.76 -5.00 -4.91
CA HIS A 145 0.54 -5.66 -4.91
C HIS A 145 1.15 -5.65 -3.50
N LEU A 146 1.60 -6.80 -3.04
CA LEU A 146 2.43 -6.98 -1.85
C LEU A 146 3.87 -7.24 -2.27
N GLU A 147 4.78 -6.43 -1.73
CA GLU A 147 6.20 -6.39 -2.11
C GLU A 147 6.98 -7.64 -1.68
N THR A 148 6.44 -8.38 -0.71
CA THR A 148 7.05 -9.62 -0.19
C THR A 148 6.45 -10.89 -0.76
N LEU A 149 5.32 -10.79 -1.48
CA LEU A 149 4.71 -11.96 -2.14
C LEU A 149 5.20 -12.07 -3.59
N PRO A 150 5.47 -13.29 -4.08
CA PRO A 150 5.77 -13.48 -5.48
C PRO A 150 4.55 -13.13 -6.34
N GLN A 151 4.79 -12.56 -7.51
CA GLN A 151 3.77 -12.42 -8.54
C GLN A 151 3.54 -13.78 -9.20
N SER A 152 2.30 -14.24 -9.24
CA SER A 152 1.89 -15.39 -10.04
C SER A 152 1.47 -14.86 -11.41
N SER A 153 2.04 -15.42 -12.49
CA SER A 153 1.67 -15.08 -13.88
C SER A 153 0.47 -15.88 -14.40
N THR A 154 -0.28 -16.52 -13.50
CA THR A 154 -1.38 -17.41 -13.86
C THR A 154 -2.62 -17.03 -13.08
N ASP A 155 -3.56 -16.48 -13.84
CA ASP A 155 -4.92 -16.08 -13.51
C ASP A 155 -5.70 -17.26 -12.88
N THR A 156 -5.56 -17.39 -11.57
CA THR A 156 -6.20 -18.43 -10.74
C THR A 156 -7.12 -17.82 -9.69
N ASP A 157 -7.37 -16.51 -9.77
CA ASP A 157 -7.94 -15.73 -8.67
C ASP A 157 -9.46 -15.54 -8.74
N SER A 158 -10.15 -16.17 -9.71
CA SER A 158 -11.61 -16.15 -9.89
C SER A 158 -12.22 -14.75 -10.01
N THR A 159 -11.38 -13.73 -10.21
CA THR A 159 -11.81 -12.38 -10.46
C THR A 159 -12.26 -12.23 -11.92
N CYS A 160 -12.75 -11.05 -12.27
CA CYS A 160 -13.09 -10.72 -13.64
C CYS A 160 -12.01 -9.92 -14.38
N VAL A 161 -10.82 -9.83 -13.81
CA VAL A 161 -9.71 -9.01 -14.33
C VAL A 161 -8.48 -9.89 -14.59
N SER A 162 -8.42 -10.46 -15.79
CA SER A 162 -7.48 -11.53 -16.15
C SER A 162 -6.05 -11.08 -16.50
N SER A 163 -5.75 -9.78 -16.43
CA SER A 163 -4.45 -9.22 -16.87
C SER A 163 -3.77 -8.33 -15.85
N TRP A 164 -4.37 -8.12 -14.67
CA TRP A 164 -3.84 -7.17 -13.70
C TRP A 164 -2.69 -7.74 -12.87
N ASP A 165 -2.62 -9.06 -12.76
CA ASP A 165 -1.46 -9.79 -12.27
C ASP A 165 -0.21 -9.52 -13.13
N THR A 166 -0.37 -9.45 -14.45
CA THR A 166 0.70 -9.30 -15.45
C THR A 166 0.94 -7.87 -15.89
N LEU A 167 -0.04 -6.97 -15.75
CA LEU A 167 0.10 -5.56 -16.12
C LEU A 167 0.49 -4.69 -14.93
N TYR A 168 -0.02 -5.02 -13.75
CA TYR A 168 0.16 -4.26 -12.51
C TYR A 168 0.79 -5.08 -11.38
N GLY A 169 1.07 -6.36 -11.59
CA GLY A 169 1.71 -7.16 -10.56
C GLY A 169 0.85 -7.48 -9.35
N ILE A 170 -0.48 -7.41 -9.50
CA ILE A 170 -1.42 -7.72 -8.42
C ILE A 170 -1.21 -9.16 -7.96
N ASN A 171 -1.08 -9.35 -6.65
CA ASN A 171 -0.81 -10.66 -6.05
C ASN A 171 -1.55 -10.90 -4.74
N TYR A 172 -2.43 -9.98 -4.33
CA TYR A 172 -3.25 -10.13 -3.13
C TYR A 172 -4.64 -9.54 -3.34
N ILE A 173 -5.65 -10.36 -3.11
CA ILE A 173 -7.05 -10.09 -3.48
C ILE A 173 -7.96 -10.41 -2.31
N VAL A 174 -8.95 -9.57 -2.08
CA VAL A 174 -9.99 -9.72 -1.06
C VAL A 174 -11.35 -9.52 -1.72
N ARG A 175 -12.25 -10.50 -1.55
CA ARG A 175 -13.64 -10.41 -2.02
C ARG A 175 -14.46 -9.55 -1.05
N VAL A 176 -15.24 -8.63 -1.59
CA VAL A 176 -16.26 -7.87 -0.87
C VAL A 176 -17.43 -8.82 -0.56
N LYS A 177 -17.88 -8.82 0.70
CA LYS A 177 -18.99 -9.64 1.17
C LYS A 177 -20.28 -8.83 1.24
#